data_AF-A0A914TZJ5-F1
#
_entry.id   AF-A0A914TZJ5-F1
#
_cell.length_a   1.000
_cell.length_b   1.000
_cell.length_c   1.000
_cell.angle_alpha   90.00
_cell.angle_beta   90.00
_cell.angle_gamma   90.00
#
_symmetry.space_group_name_H-M   'P 1'
#
loop_
_entity.id
_entity.type
_entity.pdbx_description
1 polymer ?
#
loop_
_entity_poly.entity_id
_entity_poly.type
_entity_poly.pdbx_seq_one_letter_code
_entity_poly.pdbx_strand_id
1 'polypeptide(L)'
;MCTAFLAIIIGTVSDPKNKIPRPAQPPLFGAMICLLTIGYGFNAGNAMNPARDLAPRLFTFCVGYGIEVFSHFNYAWPIIPVFCPLIGGFTGAWIYRIFLGANIDPLIPEIDNNNNEITSTSNLAATKIEDPTKIWPSKLSPPPNFIVDFSKNNNVPSVMP
;
A
#
# COMPACT_ATOMS: atom_id res chain seq x y z
N MET A 1 8.30 11.61 -17.38
CA MET A 1 7.97 10.41 -18.19
C MET A 1 8.19 9.11 -17.43
N CYS A 2 9.37 8.85 -16.85
CA CYS A 2 9.65 7.61 -16.10
C CYS A 2 8.60 7.29 -15.02
N THR A 3 8.19 8.29 -14.23
CA THR A 3 7.15 8.13 -13.19
C THR A 3 5.77 7.78 -13.76
N ALA A 4 5.45 8.23 -14.97
CA ALA A 4 4.19 7.90 -15.63
C ALA A 4 4.17 6.43 -16.06
N PHE A 5 5.25 5.95 -16.68
CA PHE A 5 5.41 4.52 -17.01
C PHE A 5 5.38 3.65 -15.76
N LEU A 6 6.08 4.05 -14.70
CA LEU A 6 6.06 3.35 -13.42
C LEU A 6 4.63 3.27 -12.87
N ALA A 7 3.88 4.38 -12.86
CA ALA A 7 2.50 4.42 -12.37
C ALA A 7 1.54 3.54 -13.19
N ILE A 8 1.69 3.50 -14.52
CA ILE A 8 0.89 2.63 -15.39
C ILE A 8 1.15 1.15 -15.05
N ILE A 9 2.43 0.77 -14.92
CA ILE A 9 2.82 -0.61 -14.61
C ILE A 9 2.36 -1.00 -13.20
N ILE A 10 2.47 -0.11 -12.22
CA ILE A 10 1.94 -0.37 -10.87
C ILE A 10 0.44 -0.63 -10.95
N GLY A 11 -0.30 0.16 -11.72
CA GLY A 11 -1.71 -0.05 -12.00
C GLY A 11 -1.98 -1.43 -12.61
N THR A 12 -1.27 -1.81 -13.68
CA THR A 12 -1.51 -3.09 -14.38
C THR A 12 -1.12 -4.32 -13.57
N VAL A 13 -0.06 -4.23 -12.77
CA VAL A 13 0.44 -5.37 -11.98
C VAL A 13 -0.34 -5.57 -10.68
N SER A 14 -0.84 -4.47 -10.11
CA SER A 14 -1.63 -4.50 -8.87
C SER A 14 -3.11 -4.79 -9.12
N ASP A 15 -3.59 -4.65 -10.36
CA ASP A 15 -4.98 -4.90 -10.72
C ASP A 15 -5.33 -6.39 -10.49
N PRO A 16 -6.29 -6.71 -9.61
CA PRO A 16 -6.77 -8.07 -9.43
C PRO A 16 -7.28 -8.69 -10.73
N LYS A 17 -7.78 -7.86 -11.66
CA LYS A 17 -8.31 -8.31 -12.95
C LYS A 17 -7.24 -8.97 -13.83
N ASN A 18 -5.96 -8.62 -13.64
CA ASN A 18 -4.87 -9.12 -14.46
C ASN A 18 -4.34 -10.50 -14.01
N LYS A 19 -4.94 -11.11 -12.96
CA LYS A 19 -4.63 -12.47 -12.45
C LYS A 19 -3.13 -12.75 -12.26
N ILE A 20 -2.32 -11.74 -11.93
CA ILE A 20 -0.88 -11.92 -11.68
C ILE A 20 -0.68 -12.57 -10.30
N PRO A 21 0.12 -13.64 -10.18
CA PRO A 21 0.40 -14.26 -8.89
C PRO A 21 1.14 -13.28 -7.98
N ARG A 22 0.62 -13.08 -6.76
CA ARG A 22 1.22 -12.22 -5.71
C ARG A 22 2.73 -12.40 -5.50
N PRO A 23 3.31 -13.62 -5.48
CA PRO A 23 4.75 -13.77 -5.30
C PRO A 23 5.59 -13.25 -6.48
N ALA A 24 5.02 -13.11 -7.67
CA ALA A 24 5.72 -12.62 -8.85
C ALA A 24 5.71 -11.09 -8.99
N GLN A 25 4.88 -10.39 -8.21
CA GLN A 25 4.75 -8.93 -8.30
C GLN A 25 6.06 -8.18 -7.92
N PRO A 26 6.78 -8.51 -6.82
CA PRO A 26 7.99 -7.78 -6.45
C PRO A 26 9.13 -7.90 -7.47
N PRO A 27 9.47 -9.09 -8.00
CA PRO A 27 10.47 -9.22 -9.08
C PRO A 27 10.10 -8.42 -10.33
N LEU A 28 8.82 -8.35 -10.67
CA LEU A 28 8.35 -7.62 -11.85
C LEU A 28 8.55 -6.11 -11.68
N PHE A 29 8.22 -5.54 -10.53
CA PHE A 29 8.50 -4.14 -10.22
C PHE A 29 10.01 -3.84 -10.25
N GLY A 30 10.83 -4.73 -9.68
CA GLY A 30 12.29 -4.60 -9.69
C GLY A 30 12.87 -4.62 -11.11
N ALA A 31 12.43 -5.56 -11.95
CA ALA A 31 12.86 -5.65 -13.35
C ALA A 31 12.50 -4.39 -14.14
N MET A 32 11.29 -3.85 -13.94
CA MET A 32 10.85 -2.64 -14.62
C MET A 32 11.67 -1.42 -14.19
N ILE A 33 11.91 -1.23 -12.89
CA ILE A 33 12.76 -0.15 -12.39
C ILE A 33 14.18 -0.27 -12.96
N CYS A 34 14.72 -1.49 -13.07
CA CYS A 34 16.02 -1.75 -13.69
C CYS A 34 16.04 -1.31 -15.17
N LEU A 35 15.05 -1.72 -15.97
CA LEU A 35 14.94 -1.32 -17.38
C LEU A 35 14.81 0.19 -17.55
N LEU A 36 13.98 0.85 -16.73
CA LEU A 36 13.85 2.30 -16.78
C LEU A 36 15.14 3.00 -16.35
N THR A 37 15.89 2.43 -15.41
CA THR A 37 17.18 2.99 -14.97
C THR A 37 18.24 2.85 -16.06
N ILE A 38 18.29 1.73 -16.78
CA ILE A 38 19.22 1.54 -17.90
C ILE A 38 18.84 2.45 -19.08
N GLY A 39 17.56 2.57 -19.41
CA GLY A 39 17.10 3.37 -20.55
C GLY A 39 17.07 4.88 -20.30
N TYR A 40 16.67 5.31 -19.10
CA TYR A 40 16.45 6.72 -18.78
C TYR A 40 17.37 7.27 -17.67
N GLY A 41 18.30 6.48 -17.15
CA GLY A 41 19.21 6.88 -16.08
C GLY A 41 20.10 8.08 -16.44
N PHE A 42 20.57 8.15 -17.68
CA PHE A 42 21.48 9.22 -18.14
C PHE A 42 20.81 10.59 -18.33
N ASN A 43 19.49 10.67 -18.44
CA ASN A 43 18.82 11.94 -18.72
C ASN A 43 18.74 12.84 -17.48
N ALA A 44 18.22 12.30 -16.38
CA ALA A 44 17.96 13.08 -15.15
C ALA A 44 18.16 12.26 -13.87
N GLY A 45 18.98 11.21 -13.90
CA GLY A 45 19.28 10.39 -12.71
C GLY A 45 18.10 9.57 -12.18
N ASN A 46 17.03 9.45 -12.96
CA ASN A 46 15.82 8.72 -12.63
C ASN A 46 15.15 9.13 -11.30
N ALA A 47 14.87 10.44 -11.14
CA ALA A 47 14.07 10.94 -10.02
C ALA A 47 12.59 10.54 -10.16
N MET A 48 12.25 9.29 -9.82
CA MET A 48 10.87 8.79 -9.83
C MET A 48 10.13 9.04 -8.52
N ASN A 49 10.87 9.26 -7.43
CA ASN A 49 10.33 9.35 -6.08
C ASN A 49 10.89 10.60 -5.38
N PRO A 50 10.04 11.56 -4.97
CA PRO A 50 10.50 12.77 -4.29
C PRO A 50 11.24 12.47 -2.98
N ALA A 51 10.86 11.41 -2.24
CA ALA A 51 11.52 11.04 -0.99
C ALA A 51 12.95 10.51 -1.22
N ARG A 52 13.18 9.83 -2.34
CA ARG A 52 14.50 9.30 -2.73
C ARG A 52 15.50 10.43 -2.94
N ASP A 53 15.06 11.55 -3.52
CA ASP A 53 15.93 12.67 -3.84
C ASP A 53 16.01 13.72 -2.73
N LEU A 54 14.94 13.92 -1.95
CA LEU A 54 14.92 14.93 -0.89
C LEU A 54 15.66 14.50 0.38
N ALA A 55 15.55 13.23 0.78
CA ALA A 55 16.12 12.76 2.05
C ALA A 55 17.67 12.84 2.09
N PRO A 56 18.40 12.37 1.06
CA PRO A 56 19.87 12.51 1.03
C PRO A 56 20.30 13.98 0.99
N ARG A 57 19.54 14.84 0.30
CA ARG A 57 19.84 16.28 0.21
C ARG A 57 19.66 16.99 1.54
N LEU A 58 18.56 16.70 2.24
CA LEU A 58 18.32 17.24 3.58
C LEU A 58 19.41 16.76 4.55
N PHE A 59 19.82 15.49 4.45
CA PHE A 59 20.93 14.98 5.25
C PHE A 59 22.23 15.74 4.98
N THR A 60 22.63 15.93 3.71
CA THR A 60 23.84 16.70 3.40
C THR A 60 23.76 18.16 3.83
N PHE A 61 22.57 18.77 3.79
CA PHE A 61 22.34 20.11 4.34
C PHE A 61 22.60 20.15 5.85
N CYS A 62 22.06 19.18 6.61
CA CYS A 62 22.30 19.06 8.05
C CYS A 62 23.78 18.79 8.40
N VAL A 63 24.51 18.07 7.55
CA VAL A 63 25.95 17.80 7.72
C VAL A 63 26.82 19.03 7.46
N GLY A 64 26.24 20.14 6.98
CA GLY A 64 26.95 21.40 6.82
C GLY A 64 27.51 21.65 5.42
N TYR A 65 27.05 20.90 4.40
CA TYR A 65 27.37 21.21 3.00
C TYR A 65 26.74 22.53 2.51
N GLY A 66 25.92 23.21 3.34
CA GLY A 66 25.38 24.53 3.06
C GLY A 66 24.20 24.55 2.10
N ILE A 67 23.74 25.75 1.72
CA ILE A 67 22.55 25.91 0.87
C ILE A 67 22.81 25.53 -0.61
N GLU A 68 24.08 25.33 -0.98
CA GLU A 68 24.50 24.92 -2.32
C GLU A 68 23.92 23.54 -2.72
N VAL A 69 23.53 22.72 -1.76
CA VAL A 69 22.83 21.44 -2.01
C VAL A 69 21.46 21.65 -2.68
N PHE A 70 20.85 22.82 -2.48
CA PHE A 70 19.56 23.20 -3.05
C PHE A 70 19.69 24.10 -4.29
N SER A 71 20.89 24.58 -4.62
CA SER A 71 21.16 25.46 -5.77
C SER A 71 22.20 24.82 -6.69
N HIS A 72 21.76 24.38 -7.87
CA HIS A 72 22.68 23.87 -8.89
C HIS A 72 22.57 24.77 -10.14
N PHE A 73 23.67 25.43 -10.52
CA PHE A 73 23.75 26.36 -11.65
C PHE A 73 22.67 27.46 -11.65
N ASN A 74 22.45 28.14 -10.51
CA ASN A 74 21.45 29.22 -10.37
C ASN A 74 19.99 28.77 -10.62
N TYR A 75 19.74 27.46 -10.72
CA TYR A 75 18.43 26.88 -10.85
C TYR A 75 18.05 26.18 -9.54
N ALA A 76 16.77 26.29 -9.16
CA ALA A 76 16.19 25.53 -8.08
C ALA A 76 15.95 24.07 -8.51
N TRP A 77 17.06 23.37 -8.82
CA TRP A 77 17.10 21.98 -9.24
C TRP A 77 16.25 21.02 -8.38
N PRO A 78 16.18 21.12 -7.03
CA PRO A 78 15.34 20.22 -6.21
C PRO A 78 13.83 20.35 -6.44
N ILE A 79 13.35 21.41 -7.09
CA ILE A 79 11.92 21.56 -7.44
C ILE A 79 11.52 20.52 -8.51
N ILE A 80 12.43 20.24 -9.45
CA ILE A 80 12.19 19.34 -10.59
C ILE A 80 11.90 17.90 -10.13
N PRO A 81 12.73 17.24 -9.30
CA PRO A 81 12.47 15.88 -8.80
C PRO A 81 11.33 15.81 -7.79
N VAL A 82 10.81 16.94 -7.29
CA VAL A 82 9.63 16.95 -6.42
C VAL A 82 8.34 17.04 -7.23
N PHE A 83 8.24 18.02 -8.12
CA PHE A 83 7.00 18.27 -8.87
C PHE A 83 6.84 17.38 -10.11
N CYS A 84 7.92 17.06 -10.81
CA CYS A 84 7.84 16.27 -12.04
C CYS A 84 7.31 14.83 -11.78
N PRO A 85 7.68 14.15 -10.68
CA PRO A 85 7.10 12.85 -10.33
C PRO A 85 5.64 12.91 -9.91
N LEU A 86 5.23 13.96 -9.19
CA LEU A 86 3.83 14.14 -8.78
C LEU A 86 2.91 14.25 -10.01
N ILE A 87 3.27 15.12 -10.94
CA ILE A 87 2.53 15.31 -12.19
C ILE A 87 2.59 14.04 -13.04
N GLY A 88 3.78 13.43 -13.17
CA GLY A 88 3.97 12.21 -13.95
C GLY A 88 3.16 11.02 -13.42
N GLY A 89 3.13 10.82 -12.09
CA GLY A 89 2.37 9.76 -11.45
C GLY A 89 0.86 9.95 -11.63
N PHE A 90 0.37 11.18 -11.46
CA PHE A 90 -1.03 11.51 -11.69
C PHE A 90 -1.46 11.23 -13.14
N THR A 91 -0.70 11.72 -14.11
CA THR A 91 -0.96 11.48 -15.54
C THR A 91 -0.88 9.99 -15.90
N GLY A 92 0.10 9.25 -15.36
CA GLY A 92 0.22 7.82 -15.59
C GLY A 92 -0.98 7.02 -15.04
N ALA A 93 -1.45 7.36 -13.84
CA ALA A 93 -2.63 6.73 -13.25
C ALA A 93 -3.91 6.99 -14.08
N TRP A 94 -4.05 8.20 -14.61
CA TRP A 94 -5.14 8.56 -15.52
C TRP A 94 -5.10 7.79 -16.83
N ILE A 95 -3.93 7.69 -17.47
CA ILE A 95 -3.74 6.87 -18.68
C ILE A 95 -4.13 5.42 -18.38
N TYR A 96 -3.66 4.84 -17.26
CA TYR A 96 -4.00 3.46 -16.91
C TYR A 96 -5.52 3.27 -16.79
N ARG A 97 -6.24 4.18 -16.13
CA ARG A 97 -7.69 4.07 -15.98
C ARG A 97 -8.45 4.15 -17.31
N ILE A 98 -8.06 5.08 -18.19
CA ILE A 98 -8.76 5.30 -19.47
C ILE A 98 -8.48 4.15 -20.44
N PHE A 99 -7.23 3.70 -20.55
CA PHE A 99 -6.84 2.75 -21.59
C PHE A 99 -6.89 1.29 -21.14
N LEU A 100 -6.51 0.98 -19.90
CA LEU A 100 -6.46 -0.40 -19.41
C LEU A 100 -7.67 -0.71 -18.52
N GLY A 101 -7.99 0.18 -17.58
CA GLY A 101 -9.12 -0.02 -16.66
C GLY A 101 -10.48 -0.14 -17.33
N ALA A 102 -10.68 0.53 -18.48
CA ALA A 102 -11.93 0.49 -19.25
C ALA A 102 -12.07 -0.75 -20.16
N ASN A 103 -10.94 -1.36 -20.56
CA ASN A 103 -10.93 -2.49 -21.51
C ASN A 103 -10.84 -3.86 -20.81
N ILE A 104 -10.66 -3.90 -19.49
CA ILE A 104 -10.60 -5.15 -18.74
C ILE A 104 -11.95 -5.36 -18.06
N ASP A 105 -12.65 -6.42 -18.49
CA ASP A 105 -13.93 -6.83 -17.93
C ASP A 105 -13.85 -6.93 -16.40
N PRO A 106 -14.92 -6.56 -15.68
CA PRO A 106 -14.99 -6.84 -14.25
C PRO A 106 -14.75 -8.34 -14.05
N LEU A 107 -13.99 -8.69 -13.01
CA LEU A 107 -13.93 -10.08 -12.55
C LEU A 107 -15.35 -10.48 -12.14
N ILE A 108 -16.11 -11.03 -13.09
CA ILE A 108 -17.32 -11.77 -12.76
C ILE A 108 -16.78 -12.95 -11.96
N PRO A 109 -17.16 -13.10 -10.67
CA PRO A 109 -16.86 -14.33 -9.98
C PRO A 109 -17.50 -15.43 -10.81
N GLU A 110 -16.67 -16.30 -11.37
CA GLU A 110 -17.14 -17.48 -12.06
C GLU A 110 -18.04 -18.19 -11.05
N ILE A 111 -19.35 -18.21 -11.32
CA ILE A 111 -20.28 -19.00 -10.52
C ILE A 111 -19.84 -20.43 -10.79
N ASP A 112 -19.04 -20.97 -9.88
CA ASP A 112 -18.61 -22.35 -9.91
C ASP A 112 -19.87 -23.21 -9.84
N ASN A 113 -20.30 -23.73 -10.99
CA ASN A 113 -21.47 -24.59 -11.10
C ASN A 113 -21.24 -25.97 -10.43
N ASN A 114 -20.11 -26.19 -9.73
CA ASN A 114 -19.88 -27.34 -8.86
C ASN A 114 -20.52 -27.17 -7.46
N ASN A 115 -21.78 -26.74 -7.40
CA ASN A 115 -22.57 -26.65 -6.17
C ASN A 115 -22.91 -28.01 -5.51
N ASN A 116 -22.23 -29.10 -5.90
CA ASN A 116 -22.41 -30.43 -5.33
C ASN A 116 -21.38 -30.74 -4.21
N GLU A 117 -20.26 -30.02 -4.10
CA GLU A 117 -19.29 -30.22 -3.00
C GLU A 117 -19.52 -29.29 -1.80
N ILE A 118 -20.00 -28.06 -2.05
CA ILE A 118 -20.29 -27.09 -0.97
C ILE A 118 -21.50 -27.55 -0.14
N THR A 119 -22.46 -28.24 -0.76
CA THR A 119 -23.63 -28.80 -0.06
C THR A 119 -23.27 -30.00 0.83
N SER A 120 -22.19 -30.72 0.52
CA SER A 120 -21.74 -31.86 1.35
C SER A 120 -20.89 -31.40 2.53
N THR A 121 -20.09 -30.36 2.36
CA THR A 121 -19.24 -29.79 3.42
C THR A 121 -20.02 -28.85 4.35
N SER A 122 -21.03 -28.14 3.86
CA SER A 122 -21.92 -27.32 4.71
C SER A 122 -22.79 -28.19 5.61
N ASN A 123 -23.27 -29.34 5.13
CA ASN A 123 -24.04 -30.29 5.94
C ASN A 123 -23.17 -31.03 6.97
N LEU A 124 -21.87 -31.25 6.67
CA LEU A 124 -20.90 -31.80 7.63
C LEU A 124 -20.43 -30.76 8.65
N ALA A 125 -20.30 -29.48 8.24
CA ALA A 125 -19.99 -28.38 9.13
C ALA A 125 -21.19 -27.99 10.01
N ALA A 126 -22.42 -28.03 9.48
CA ALA A 126 -23.65 -27.76 10.21
C ALA A 126 -23.98 -28.85 11.25
N THR A 127 -23.69 -30.12 10.97
CA THR A 127 -23.77 -31.20 11.99
C THR A 127 -22.65 -31.12 13.03
N LYS A 128 -21.53 -30.44 12.73
CA LYS A 128 -20.43 -30.24 13.68
C LYS A 128 -20.64 -29.01 14.60
N ILE A 129 -21.69 -28.23 14.36
CA ILE A 129 -22.15 -27.13 15.23
C ILE A 129 -23.28 -27.66 16.12
N GLU A 130 -23.07 -28.81 16.77
CA GLU A 130 -23.83 -29.13 17.98
C GLU A 130 -23.03 -28.63 19.19
N ASP A 131 -23.62 -27.63 19.84
CA ASP A 131 -23.37 -27.18 21.21
C ASP A 131 -22.21 -26.18 21.48
N PRO A 132 -22.45 -24.86 21.32
CA PRO A 132 -21.50 -23.82 21.70
C PRO A 132 -21.27 -23.70 23.23
N THR A 133 -21.96 -24.48 24.06
CA THR A 133 -21.71 -24.50 25.51
C THR A 133 -20.60 -25.46 25.94
N LYS A 134 -20.12 -26.33 25.03
CA LYS A 134 -19.05 -27.31 25.31
C LYS A 134 -17.61 -26.82 25.04
N ILE A 135 -17.46 -25.60 24.52
CA ILE A 135 -16.17 -25.06 24.03
C ILE A 135 -15.40 -24.25 25.10
N TRP A 136 -16.04 -23.88 26.22
CA TRP A 136 -15.36 -23.16 27.30
C TRP A 136 -14.74 -24.14 28.30
N PRO A 137 -13.42 -24.11 28.55
CA PRO A 137 -12.86 -24.81 29.68
C PRO A 137 -13.39 -24.16 30.96
N SER A 138 -14.19 -24.88 31.74
CA SER A 138 -14.73 -24.49 33.05
C SER A 138 -13.67 -24.33 34.15
N LYS A 139 -12.41 -24.02 33.77
CA LYS A 139 -11.26 -23.86 34.67
C LYS A 139 -10.36 -22.68 34.29
N LEU A 140 -10.95 -21.51 34.02
CA LEU A 140 -10.18 -20.27 34.04
C LEU A 140 -10.86 -19.27 34.98
N SER A 141 -10.58 -19.40 36.28
CA SER A 141 -10.83 -18.32 37.23
C SER A 141 -9.89 -17.16 36.87
N PRO A 142 -10.38 -15.93 36.67
CA PRO A 142 -9.51 -14.79 36.47
C PRO A 142 -8.68 -14.54 37.75
N PRO A 143 -7.40 -14.13 37.62
CA PRO A 143 -6.60 -13.72 38.77
C PRO A 143 -7.22 -12.47 39.41
N PRO A 144 -7.22 -12.35 40.75
CA PRO A 144 -8.08 -11.42 41.50
C PRO A 144 -7.85 -9.92 41.29
N ASN A 145 -6.91 -9.50 40.43
CA ASN A 145 -6.46 -8.11 40.35
C ASN A 145 -6.47 -7.48 38.95
N PHE A 146 -7.18 -8.04 37.96
CA PHE A 146 -7.25 -7.46 36.62
C PHE A 146 -8.68 -7.14 36.20
N ILE A 147 -9.21 -6.04 36.73
CA ILE A 147 -10.38 -5.34 36.17
C ILE A 147 -9.89 -3.96 35.75
N VAL A 148 -9.80 -3.72 34.43
CA VAL A 148 -9.65 -2.39 33.85
C VAL A 148 -11.06 -1.86 33.58
N ASP A 149 -11.58 -1.06 34.50
CA ASP A 149 -12.95 -0.53 34.45
C ASP A 149 -12.96 0.77 33.62
N PHE A 150 -13.24 0.66 32.32
CA PHE A 150 -13.37 1.80 31.40
C PHE A 150 -14.69 2.59 31.59
N SER A 151 -15.47 2.32 32.63
CA SER A 151 -16.77 2.96 32.88
C SER A 151 -16.71 4.22 33.77
N LYS A 152 -15.54 4.63 34.29
CA LYS A 152 -15.42 5.76 35.22
C LYS A 152 -14.51 6.88 34.71
N ASN A 153 -14.92 7.59 33.66
CA ASN A 153 -14.42 8.94 33.43
C ASN A 153 -15.49 9.84 32.82
N ASN A 154 -16.44 10.24 33.66
CA ASN A 154 -17.26 11.44 33.50
C ASN A 154 -17.54 11.96 34.90
N ASN A 155 -16.75 12.92 35.39
CA ASN A 155 -17.26 14.14 36.02
C ASN A 155 -16.15 15.05 36.57
N VAL A 156 -16.36 16.33 36.27
CA VAL A 156 -15.60 17.56 36.52
C VAL A 156 -15.19 17.74 37.99
N PRO A 157 -14.02 18.34 38.30
CA PRO A 157 -13.62 18.61 39.68
C PRO A 157 -14.35 19.84 40.22
N SER A 158 -15.09 19.71 41.33
CA SER A 158 -15.53 20.86 42.13
C SER A 158 -14.57 21.06 43.31
N VAL A 159 -14.07 22.30 43.39
CA VAL A 159 -13.12 22.82 44.38
C VAL A 159 -13.70 22.78 45.80
N MET A 160 -12.77 22.56 46.74
CA MET A 160 -12.74 22.66 48.22
C MET A 160 -13.84 23.45 48.95
N PRO A 161 -13.97 23.22 50.26
CA PRO A 161 -13.30 24.14 51.19
C PRO A 161 -12.24 23.49 52.09
#